data_AF-A0A9D5T748-F1
#
_entry.id   AF-A0A9D5T748-F1
#
_cell.length_a   1.000
_cell.length_b   1.000
_cell.length_c   1.000
_cell.angle_alpha   90.00
_cell.angle_beta   90.00
_cell.angle_gamma   90.00
#
_symmetry.space_group_name_H-M   'P 1'
#
loop_
_entity.id
_entity.type
_entity.pdbx_description
1 polymer ?
#
loop_
_entity_poly.entity_id
_entity_poly.type
_entity_poly.pdbx_seq_one_letter_code
_entity_poly.pdbx_strand_id
1 'polypeptide(L)'
;MRENDKLLYKTLKSILNEKLSTEEALTLREEGFLVKDPTRKTAVMIALYKKAASGDLSAIKELRSIVSEKTEESPSGLKAVMIVDDIRD
;
A
#
# COMPACT_ATOMS: atom_id res chain seq x y z
N MET A 1 6.77 16.72 16.19
CA MET A 1 6.17 15.40 16.50
C MET A 1 6.22 15.18 18.00
N ARG A 2 5.06 14.95 18.64
CA ARG A 2 4.99 14.71 20.09
C ARG A 2 5.62 13.34 20.40
N GLU A 3 6.12 13.12 21.62
CA GLU A 3 6.79 11.86 21.99
C GLU A 3 5.89 10.63 21.81
N ASN A 4 4.58 10.77 22.09
CA ASN A 4 3.59 9.73 21.84
C ASN A 4 3.48 9.35 20.35
N ASP A 5 3.56 10.34 19.45
CA ASP A 5 3.52 10.10 18.01
C ASP A 5 4.75 9.28 17.55
N LYS A 6 5.92 9.54 18.15
CA LYS A 6 7.16 8.79 17.87
C LYS A 6 7.09 7.36 18.39
N LEU A 7 6.53 7.15 19.58
CA LEU A 7 6.35 5.81 20.15
C LEU A 7 5.37 4.99 19.30
N LEU A 8 4.23 5.58 18.94
CA LEU A 8 3.24 4.95 18.06
C LEU A 8 3.85 4.55 16.72
N TYR A 9 4.60 5.46 16.09
CA TYR A 9 5.28 5.18 14.82
C TYR A 9 6.24 3.99 14.93
N LYS A 10 7.06 3.93 15.99
CA LYS A 10 7.98 2.81 16.22
C LYS A 10 7.25 1.49 16.41
N THR A 11 6.19 1.48 17.21
CA THR A 11 5.37 0.29 17.45
C THR A 11 4.73 -0.23 16.16
N LEU A 12 4.08 0.66 15.39
CA LEU A 12 3.49 0.30 14.11
C LEU A 12 4.52 -0.23 13.13
N LYS A 13 5.70 0.43 13.05
CA LYS A 13 6.80 -0.03 12.21
C LYS A 13 7.30 -1.41 12.62
N SER A 14 7.37 -1.72 13.91
CA SER A 14 7.73 -3.05 14.40
C SER A 14 6.72 -4.10 13.92
N ILE A 15 5.44 -3.86 14.19
CA ILE A 15 4.36 -4.79 13.84
C ILE A 15 4.31 -5.04 12.33
N LEU A 16 4.40 -4.00 11.52
CA LEU A 16 4.33 -4.14 10.06
C LEU A 16 5.49 -4.96 9.47
N ASN A 17 6.65 -5.01 10.14
CA ASN A 17 7.80 -5.78 9.70
C ASN A 17 7.85 -7.21 10.25
N GLU A 18 6.88 -7.61 11.08
CA GLU A 18 6.75 -9.00 11.53
C GLU A 18 6.44 -9.91 10.35
N LYS A 19 7.10 -11.07 10.30
CA LYS A 19 6.81 -12.11 9.31
C LYS A 19 5.41 -12.66 9.53
N LEU A 20 4.74 -12.98 8.44
CA LEU A 20 3.51 -13.75 8.50
C LEU A 20 3.79 -15.14 9.04
N SER A 21 2.80 -15.70 9.72
CA SER A 21 2.80 -17.12 10.09
C SER A 21 2.83 -18.01 8.83
N THR A 22 3.16 -19.28 9.01
CA THR A 22 3.18 -20.26 7.92
C THR A 22 1.82 -20.35 7.23
N GLU A 23 0.73 -20.34 8.00
CA GLU A 23 -0.64 -20.41 7.47
C GLU A 23 -0.99 -19.17 6.64
N GLU A 24 -0.72 -17.97 7.17
CA GLU A 24 -0.96 -16.72 6.44
C GLU A 24 -0.15 -16.62 5.14
N ALA A 25 1.11 -17.08 5.17
CA ALA A 25 1.96 -17.13 3.98
C ALA A 25 1.46 -18.15 2.93
N LEU A 26 0.91 -19.28 3.39
CA LEU A 26 0.30 -20.27 2.51
C LEU A 26 -0.97 -19.71 1.84
N THR A 27 -1.84 -19.05 2.59
CA THR A 27 -3.04 -18.38 2.03
C THR A 27 -2.67 -17.41 0.92
N LEU A 28 -1.64 -16.57 1.12
CA LEU A 28 -1.16 -15.65 0.08
C LEU A 28 -0.69 -16.39 -1.18
N ARG A 29 0.03 -17.50 -1.00
CA ARG A 29 0.50 -18.33 -2.12
C ARG A 29 -0.66 -18.98 -2.87
N GLU A 30 -1.67 -19.46 -2.18
CA GLU A 30 -2.88 -20.05 -2.77
C GLU A 30 -3.69 -19.01 -3.56
N GLU A 31 -3.71 -17.76 -3.10
CA GLU A 31 -4.24 -16.63 -3.84
C GLU A 31 -3.37 -16.19 -5.04
N GLY A 32 -2.21 -16.83 -5.26
CA GLY A 32 -1.30 -16.57 -6.38
C GLY A 32 -0.18 -15.57 -6.09
N PHE A 33 -0.03 -15.09 -4.85
CA PHE A 33 1.04 -14.16 -4.47
C PHE A 33 2.28 -14.91 -4.00
N LEU A 34 3.27 -15.03 -4.89
CA LEU A 34 4.58 -15.62 -4.59
C LEU A 34 5.54 -14.56 -4.02
N VAL A 35 5.47 -14.31 -2.71
CA VAL A 35 6.35 -13.35 -2.02
C VAL A 35 7.33 -14.11 -1.10
N LYS A 36 8.62 -13.79 -1.23
CA LYS A 36 9.66 -14.33 -0.34
C LYS A 36 9.57 -13.64 1.02
N ASP A 37 9.49 -14.42 2.10
CA ASP A 37 9.43 -13.94 3.49
C ASP A 37 8.37 -12.84 3.71
N PRO A 38 7.07 -13.12 3.45
CA PRO A 38 6.04 -12.09 3.53
C PRO A 38 5.89 -11.57 4.97
N THR A 39 5.70 -10.26 5.11
CA THR A 39 5.45 -9.60 6.40
C THR A 39 4.01 -9.12 6.50
N ARG A 40 3.60 -8.65 7.68
CA ARG A 40 2.30 -7.99 7.85
C ARG A 40 2.12 -6.83 6.88
N LYS A 41 3.17 -6.06 6.59
CA LYS A 41 3.16 -5.02 5.56
C LYS A 41 2.79 -5.59 4.18
N THR A 42 3.35 -6.74 3.80
CA THR A 42 3.01 -7.42 2.54
C THR A 42 1.51 -7.71 2.47
N ALA A 43 0.95 -8.32 3.52
CA ALA A 43 -0.48 -8.63 3.56
C ALA A 43 -1.36 -7.38 3.48
N VAL A 44 -1.02 -6.31 4.21
CA VAL A 44 -1.72 -5.02 4.16
C VAL A 44 -1.70 -4.43 2.75
N MET A 45 -0.55 -4.43 2.09
CA MET A 45 -0.43 -3.91 0.72
C MET A 45 -1.28 -4.70 -0.26
N ILE A 46 -1.24 -6.04 -0.20
CA ILE A 46 -2.06 -6.90 -1.07
C ILE A 46 -3.56 -6.63 -0.85
N ALA A 47 -4.01 -6.58 0.40
CA ALA A 47 -5.40 -6.27 0.72
C ALA A 47 -5.83 -4.89 0.19
N LEU A 48 -4.95 -3.89 0.30
CA LEU A 48 -5.19 -2.55 -0.23
C LEU A 48 -5.30 -2.57 -1.76
N TYR A 49 -4.42 -3.29 -2.45
CA TYR A 49 -4.49 -3.47 -3.91
C TYR A 49 -5.77 -4.17 -4.34
N LYS A 50 -6.19 -5.23 -3.65
CA LYS A 50 -7.45 -5.95 -3.96
C LYS A 50 -8.66 -5.02 -3.86
N LYS A 51 -8.74 -4.20 -2.81
CA LYS A 51 -9.81 -3.20 -2.64
C LYS A 51 -9.80 -2.14 -3.74
N ALA A 52 -8.61 -1.65 -4.09
CA ALA A 52 -8.48 -0.67 -5.17
C ALA A 52 -8.90 -1.27 -6.52
N ALA A 53 -8.50 -2.51 -6.81
CA ALA A 53 -8.89 -3.23 -8.02
C ALA A 53 -10.41 -3.49 -8.09
N SER A 54 -11.09 -3.62 -6.95
CA SER A 54 -12.56 -3.71 -6.91
C SER A 54 -13.27 -2.35 -7.02
N GLY A 55 -12.54 -1.26 -7.24
CA GLY A 55 -13.11 0.09 -7.42
C GLY A 55 -13.26 0.91 -6.14
N ASP A 56 -12.68 0.49 -5.01
CA ASP A 56 -12.70 1.29 -3.78
C ASP A 56 -11.84 2.56 -3.94
N LEU A 57 -12.52 3.71 -4.09
CA LEU A 57 -11.88 5.01 -4.27
C LEU A 57 -10.98 5.41 -3.09
N SER A 58 -11.27 4.96 -1.86
CA SER A 58 -10.44 5.23 -0.69
C SER A 58 -9.12 4.47 -0.81
N ALA A 59 -9.18 3.19 -1.16
CA ALA A 59 -7.99 2.36 -1.37
C ALA A 59 -7.13 2.88 -2.53
N ILE A 60 -7.74 3.35 -3.63
CA ILE A 60 -7.03 3.97 -4.76
C ILE A 60 -6.29 5.24 -4.31
N LYS A 61 -6.94 6.09 -3.51
CA LYS A 61 -6.33 7.32 -2.98
C LYS A 61 -5.15 7.01 -2.06
N GLU A 62 -5.29 6.01 -1.20
CA GLU A 62 -4.23 5.56 -0.28
C GLU A 62 -3.01 5.03 -1.04
N LEU A 63 -3.21 4.16 -2.04
CA LEU A 63 -2.13 3.67 -2.89
C LEU A 63 -1.41 4.82 -3.61
N ARG A 64 -2.17 5.80 -4.11
CA ARG A 64 -1.59 7.00 -4.72
C ARG A 64 -0.74 7.78 -3.70
N SER A 65 -1.20 7.94 -2.46
CA SER A 65 -0.43 8.59 -1.39
C SER A 65 0.89 7.87 -1.14
N ILE A 66 0.85 6.54 -0.98
CA ILE A 66 2.04 5.71 -0.72
C ILE A 66 3.06 5.81 -1.87
N VAL A 67 2.59 5.87 -3.12
CA VAL A 67 3.47 6.07 -4.28
C VAL A 67 4.04 7.48 -4.30
N SER A 68 3.21 8.51 -4.08
CA SER A 68 3.64 9.91 -4.05
C SER A 68 4.67 10.17 -2.94
N GLU A 69 4.48 9.64 -1.73
CA GLU A 69 5.43 9.75 -0.61
C GLU A 69 6.80 9.13 -0.93
N LYS A 70 6.84 8.06 -1.73
CA LYS A 70 8.11 7.48 -2.22
C LYS A 70 8.78 8.31 -3.31
N THR A 71 8.06 9.27 -3.91
CA THR A 71 8.58 10.14 -4.97
C THR A 71 9.19 11.43 -4.41
N GLU A 72 9.05 11.70 -3.11
CA GLU A 72 9.68 12.86 -2.46
C GLU A 72 11.19 12.67 -2.21
N GLU A 73 11.72 11.47 -2.46
CA GLU A 73 13.16 11.17 -2.50
C GLU A 73 13.74 11.19 -3.94
N SER A 74 13.45 12.21 -4.77
CA SER A 74 14.30 12.77 -5.87
C SER A 74 13.52 13.68 -6.83
N PRO A 75 14.16 14.68 -7.50
CA PRO A 75 13.51 15.93 -7.87
C PRO A 75 12.84 15.94 -9.26
N SER A 76 11.82 16.78 -9.36
CA SER A 76 11.20 17.33 -10.58
C SER A 76 10.18 16.47 -11.34
N GLY A 77 8.94 17.00 -11.40
CA GLY A 77 8.23 17.09 -12.68
C GLY A 77 7.32 15.93 -13.09
N LEU A 78 6.49 15.37 -12.20
CA LEU A 78 5.37 14.54 -12.66
C LEU A 78 4.13 15.41 -12.87
N LYS A 79 3.96 15.85 -14.12
CA LYS A 79 2.75 16.49 -14.65
C LYS A 79 1.53 15.63 -14.35
N ALA A 80 0.51 16.22 -13.72
CA ALA A 80 -0.80 15.62 -13.61
C ALA A 80 -1.36 15.33 -15.01
N VAL A 81 -1.71 14.08 -15.28
CA VAL A 81 -2.46 13.69 -16.50
C VAL A 81 -3.93 13.91 -16.19
N MET A 82 -4.54 14.87 -16.88
CA MET A 82 -5.97 15.12 -16.84
C MET A 82 -6.62 14.23 -17.91
N ILE A 83 -7.34 13.19 -17.50
CA ILE A 83 -8.15 12.39 -18.42
C ILE A 83 -9.49 13.10 -18.57
N VAL A 84 -9.75 13.62 -19.78
CA VAL A 84 -11.05 14.17 -20.17
C VAL A 84 -11.81 13.04 -20.84
N ASP A 85 -12.86 12.55 -20.18
CA ASP A 85 -13.78 11.57 -20.77
C ASP A 85 -14.89 12.36 -21.48
N ASP A 86 -14.71 12.56 -22.78
CA ASP A 86 -15.71 13.21 -23.65
C ASP A 86 -16.69 12.13 -24.14
N ILE A 87 -17.62 11.73 -23.27
CA ILE A 87 -18.76 10.89 -23.66
C ILE A 87 -19.77 11.81 -24.35
N ARG A 88 -19.87 11.71 -25.67
CA ARG A 88 -20.96 12.32 -26.45
C ARG A 88 -22.06 11.29 -26.65
N ASP A 89 -23.29 11.68 -26.29
CA ASP A 89 -24.54 10.94 -26.53
C ASP A 89 -24.75 10.57 -28.00
#